data_AF-L7E327-F1
#
_entry.id   AF-L7E327-F1
#
_cell.length_a   1.000
_cell.length_b   1.000
_cell.length_c   1.000
_cell.angle_alpha   90.00
_cell.angle_beta   90.00
_cell.angle_gamma   90.00
#
_symmetry.space_group_name_H-M   'P 1'
#
loop_
_entity.id
_entity.type
_entity.pdbx_description
1 polymer ?
#
loop_
_entity_poly.entity_id
_entity_poly.type
_entity_poly.pdbx_seq_one_letter_code
_entity_poly.pdbx_strand_id
1 'polypeptide(L)'
;MSLSQIKGNPENLEQQTLNDLILVAVRTLTLEIQETLETAAAEISRGNERILASDTKATNLKSAQTMVKEAISLTHNAINRLGTVIDFPEIVQLSSQYEVREYALELIGTVYRRRAEIEQELTSALVDWQLHRLPRIDRDILQIAVAEMLYLDIPQKVAINEAIELAKRYSDDEGYRFINGVLRRVTNKLNEAEKALSTQS
;
A
#
# COMPACT_ATOMS: atom_id res chain seq x y z
N MET A 1 -19.40 36.16 10.23
CA MET A 1 -18.37 36.25 11.29
C MET A 1 -17.02 36.07 10.62
N SER A 2 -16.15 37.06 10.78
CA SER A 2 -15.00 37.36 9.92
C SER A 2 -13.88 36.31 9.97
N LEU A 3 -13.26 36.02 8.82
CA LEU A 3 -12.04 35.22 8.63
C LEU A 3 -10.77 35.86 9.24
N SER A 4 -10.90 36.98 9.96
CA SER A 4 -9.79 37.77 10.51
C SER A 4 -9.24 37.29 11.86
N GLN A 5 -9.56 36.09 12.34
CA GLN A 5 -9.09 35.61 13.65
C GLN A 5 -8.15 34.41 13.63
N ILE A 6 -7.75 33.88 12.47
CA ILE A 6 -6.70 32.85 12.43
C ILE A 6 -5.33 33.53 12.45
N LYS A 7 -4.95 34.06 13.62
CA LYS A 7 -3.54 34.20 14.00
C LYS A 7 -3.08 32.81 14.46
N GLY A 8 -2.81 31.92 13.49
CA GLY A 8 -2.17 30.64 13.72
C GLY A 8 -0.89 30.58 12.90
N ASN A 9 0.23 30.28 13.56
CA ASN A 9 1.53 30.03 12.90
C ASN A 9 1.31 29.02 11.75
N PRO A 10 1.83 29.23 10.52
CA PRO A 10 1.62 28.32 9.39
C PRO A 10 1.94 26.86 9.71
N GLU A 11 2.95 26.62 10.54
CA GLU A 11 3.35 25.30 11.05
C GLU A 11 2.22 24.59 11.83
N ASN A 12 1.41 25.33 12.60
CA ASN A 12 0.27 24.76 13.34
C ASN A 12 -0.89 24.36 12.42
N LEU A 13 -1.05 25.03 11.27
CA LEU A 13 -2.08 24.68 10.27
C LEU A 13 -1.70 23.42 9.50
N GLU A 14 -0.41 23.25 9.18
CA GLU A 14 0.10 22.02 8.56
C GLU A 14 -0.07 20.81 9.51
N GLN A 15 0.28 20.98 10.79
CA GLN A 15 0.20 19.91 11.79
C GLN A 15 -1.25 19.54 12.17
N GLN A 16 -2.17 20.50 12.21
CA GLN A 16 -3.61 20.22 12.38
C GLN A 16 -4.21 19.49 11.17
N THR A 17 -3.97 19.99 9.95
CA THR A 17 -4.46 19.36 8.71
C THR A 17 -4.02 17.89 8.61
N LEU A 18 -2.80 17.62 9.08
CA LEU A 18 -2.22 16.30 9.07
C LEU A 18 -2.80 15.35 10.11
N ASN A 19 -3.11 15.82 11.31
CA ASN A 19 -3.86 15.03 12.29
C ASN A 19 -5.24 14.64 11.78
N ASP A 20 -5.90 15.55 11.06
CA ASP A 20 -7.18 15.27 10.42
C ASP A 20 -7.05 14.22 9.32
N LEU A 21 -5.97 14.26 8.52
CA LEU A 21 -5.68 13.24 7.52
C LEU A 21 -5.44 11.86 8.13
N ILE A 22 -4.66 11.77 9.21
CA ILE A 22 -4.43 10.50 9.94
C ILE A 22 -5.75 9.98 10.50
N LEU A 23 -6.57 10.84 11.10
CA LEU A 23 -7.87 10.44 11.64
C LEU A 23 -8.81 9.92 10.55
N VAL A 24 -8.84 10.58 9.38
CA VAL A 24 -9.61 10.11 8.22
C VAL A 24 -9.08 8.76 7.74
N ALA A 25 -7.76 8.60 7.61
CA ALA A 25 -7.15 7.34 7.20
C ALA A 25 -7.50 6.18 8.15
N VAL A 26 -7.35 6.38 9.46
CA VAL A 26 -7.71 5.37 10.48
C VAL A 26 -9.19 5.00 10.39
N ARG A 27 -10.08 5.99 10.20
CA ARG A 27 -11.51 5.72 10.03
C ARG A 27 -11.81 4.93 8.76
N THR A 28 -11.20 5.30 7.63
CA THR A 28 -11.37 4.59 6.36
C THR A 28 -10.89 3.14 6.48
N LEU A 29 -9.70 2.90 7.04
CA LEU A 29 -9.18 1.56 7.25
C LEU A 29 -10.06 0.74 8.22
N THR A 30 -10.60 1.37 9.25
CA THR A 30 -11.53 0.69 10.18
C THR A 30 -12.79 0.21 9.45
N LEU A 31 -13.34 1.02 8.54
CA LEU A 31 -14.51 0.63 7.73
C LEU A 31 -14.16 -0.52 6.77
N GLU A 32 -13.01 -0.45 6.11
CA GLU A 32 -12.54 -1.52 5.22
C GLU A 32 -12.34 -2.85 5.96
N ILE A 33 -11.84 -2.78 7.20
CA ILE A 33 -11.70 -3.97 8.07
C ILE A 33 -13.05 -4.55 8.43
N GLN A 34 -14.04 -3.71 8.76
CA GLN A 34 -15.40 -4.18 9.04
C GLN A 34 -15.98 -4.91 7.83
N GLU A 35 -15.86 -4.34 6.62
CA GLU A 35 -16.32 -4.98 5.38
C GLU A 35 -15.57 -6.30 5.09
N THR A 36 -14.26 -6.33 5.36
CA THR A 36 -13.43 -7.53 5.19
C THR A 36 -13.87 -8.65 6.15
N LEU A 37 -14.15 -8.30 7.42
CA LEU A 37 -14.65 -9.23 8.43
C LEU A 37 -16.05 -9.76 8.08
N GLU A 38 -16.94 -8.89 7.62
CA GLU A 38 -18.28 -9.29 7.15
C GLU A 38 -18.19 -10.25 5.96
N THR A 39 -17.30 -9.97 5.01
CA THR A 39 -17.07 -10.84 3.86
C THR A 39 -16.51 -12.21 4.28
N ALA A 40 -15.53 -12.23 5.19
CA ALA A 40 -14.97 -13.47 5.73
C ALA A 40 -16.03 -14.29 6.46
N ALA A 41 -16.88 -13.65 7.28
CA ALA A 41 -17.98 -14.31 7.96
C ALA A 41 -19.00 -14.91 6.96
N ALA A 42 -19.32 -14.19 5.89
CA ALA A 42 -20.21 -14.68 4.83
C ALA A 42 -19.59 -15.86 4.06
N GLU A 43 -18.28 -15.86 3.81
CA GLU A 43 -17.55 -16.99 3.21
C GLU A 43 -17.59 -18.23 4.12
N ILE A 44 -17.38 -18.08 5.42
CA ILE A 44 -17.50 -19.17 6.40
C ILE A 44 -18.93 -19.73 6.43
N SER A 45 -19.95 -18.86 6.46
CA SER A 45 -21.35 -19.30 6.45
C SER A 45 -21.67 -20.12 5.20
N ARG A 46 -21.28 -19.62 4.02
CA ARG A 46 -21.45 -20.35 2.75
C ARG A 46 -20.69 -21.67 2.73
N GLY A 47 -19.48 -21.70 3.29
CA GLY A 47 -18.69 -22.93 3.44
C GLY A 47 -19.43 -23.97 4.28
N ASN A 48 -19.97 -23.56 5.43
CA ASN A 48 -20.78 -24.42 6.30
C ASN A 48 -22.05 -24.94 5.60
N GLU A 49 -22.79 -24.07 4.91
CA GLU A 49 -23.95 -24.49 4.10
C GLU A 49 -23.57 -25.53 3.04
N ARG A 50 -22.38 -25.39 2.44
CA ARG A 50 -21.91 -26.31 1.41
C ARG A 50 -21.55 -27.69 1.98
N ILE A 51 -21.01 -27.74 3.20
CA ILE A 51 -20.82 -28.98 3.97
C ILE A 51 -22.17 -29.62 4.30
N LEU A 52 -23.13 -28.86 4.83
CA LEU A 52 -24.47 -29.39 5.11
C LEU A 52 -25.16 -29.93 3.86
N ALA A 53 -24.97 -29.25 2.72
CA ALA A 53 -25.51 -29.66 1.45
C ALA A 53 -24.80 -30.89 0.86
N SER A 54 -23.53 -31.15 1.20
CA SER A 54 -22.87 -32.40 0.79
C SER A 54 -23.51 -33.62 1.43
N ASP A 55 -24.03 -33.47 2.65
CA ASP A 55 -24.67 -34.57 3.37
C ASP A 55 -26.15 -34.74 2.99
N THR A 56 -26.84 -33.62 2.69
CA THR A 56 -28.30 -33.63 2.50
C THR A 56 -28.75 -33.58 1.04
N LYS A 57 -27.94 -33.04 0.12
CA LYS A 57 -28.32 -32.75 -1.26
C LYS A 57 -27.43 -33.44 -2.31
N ALA A 58 -26.32 -34.06 -1.91
CA ALA A 58 -25.47 -34.75 -2.87
C ALA A 58 -26.14 -36.02 -3.41
N THR A 59 -26.14 -36.16 -4.73
CA THR A 59 -26.71 -37.33 -5.42
C THR A 59 -25.72 -38.48 -5.56
N ASN A 60 -24.42 -38.21 -5.38
CA ASN A 60 -23.34 -39.19 -5.41
C ASN A 60 -22.10 -38.65 -4.71
N LEU A 61 -21.13 -39.55 -4.45
CA LEU A 61 -19.87 -39.22 -3.78
C LEU A 61 -19.09 -38.10 -4.49
N LYS A 62 -19.07 -38.08 -5.82
CA LYS A 62 -18.33 -37.06 -6.58
C LYS A 62 -18.93 -35.67 -6.37
N SER A 63 -20.27 -35.56 -6.33
CA SER A 63 -20.97 -34.31 -6.03
C SER A 63 -20.67 -33.84 -4.61
N ALA A 64 -20.75 -34.73 -3.62
CA ALA A 64 -20.39 -34.42 -2.23
C ALA A 64 -18.95 -33.92 -2.12
N GLN A 65 -17.99 -34.59 -2.79
CA GLN A 65 -16.58 -34.18 -2.81
C GLN A 65 -16.38 -32.79 -3.43
N THR A 66 -17.09 -32.45 -4.51
CA THR A 66 -17.02 -31.11 -5.10
C THR A 66 -17.52 -30.04 -4.12
N MET A 67 -18.64 -30.30 -3.45
CA MET A 67 -19.21 -29.39 -2.45
C MET A 67 -18.24 -29.16 -1.28
N VAL A 68 -17.62 -30.23 -0.76
CA VAL A 68 -16.61 -30.12 0.29
C VAL A 68 -15.39 -29.31 -0.18
N LYS A 69 -14.92 -29.51 -1.43
CA LYS A 69 -13.82 -28.71 -1.99
C LYS A 69 -14.16 -27.23 -2.07
N GLU A 70 -15.38 -26.88 -2.48
CA GLU A 70 -15.85 -25.50 -2.50
C GLU A 70 -15.91 -24.91 -1.08
N ALA A 71 -16.35 -25.69 -0.08
CA ALA A 71 -16.33 -25.27 1.32
C ALA A 71 -14.91 -24.97 1.84
N ILE A 72 -13.94 -25.83 1.49
CA ILE A 72 -12.53 -25.63 1.82
C ILE A 72 -12.00 -24.35 1.17
N SER A 73 -12.33 -24.11 -0.11
CA SER A 73 -11.93 -22.89 -0.82
C SER A 73 -12.49 -21.63 -0.16
N LEU A 74 -13.78 -21.63 0.19
CA LEU A 74 -14.41 -20.52 0.93
C LEU A 74 -13.75 -20.29 2.29
N THR A 75 -13.44 -21.35 3.02
CA THR A 75 -12.75 -21.26 4.31
C THR A 75 -11.34 -20.69 4.15
N HIS A 76 -10.61 -21.13 3.12
CA HIS A 76 -9.27 -20.63 2.82
C HIS A 76 -9.30 -19.13 2.50
N ASN A 77 -10.26 -18.67 1.70
CA ASN A 77 -10.43 -17.25 1.39
C ASN A 77 -10.72 -16.44 2.66
N ALA A 78 -11.61 -16.95 3.53
CA ALA A 78 -11.92 -16.30 4.79
C ALA A 78 -10.68 -16.20 5.71
N ILE A 79 -9.88 -17.26 5.79
CA ILE A 79 -8.61 -17.25 6.56
C ILE A 79 -7.66 -16.17 6.02
N ASN A 80 -7.49 -16.07 4.70
CA ASN A 80 -6.61 -15.07 4.11
C ASN A 80 -7.09 -13.64 4.41
N ARG A 81 -8.40 -13.39 4.36
CA ARG A 81 -9.01 -12.10 4.74
C ARG A 81 -8.83 -11.78 6.22
N LEU A 82 -8.96 -12.78 7.11
CA LEU A 82 -8.71 -12.58 8.53
C LEU A 82 -7.24 -12.26 8.80
N GLY A 83 -6.33 -12.89 8.04
CA GLY A 83 -4.89 -12.59 8.09
C GLY A 83 -4.60 -11.10 7.88
N THR A 84 -5.23 -10.46 6.89
CA THR A 84 -5.00 -9.03 6.62
C THR A 84 -5.53 -8.11 7.71
N VAL A 85 -6.55 -8.55 8.47
CA VAL A 85 -7.13 -7.77 9.57
C VAL A 85 -6.25 -7.81 10.83
N ILE A 86 -5.52 -8.91 11.05
CA ILE A 86 -4.69 -9.09 12.26
C ILE A 86 -3.54 -8.10 12.33
N ASP A 87 -3.06 -7.59 11.20
CA ASP A 87 -1.98 -6.58 11.14
C ASP A 87 -2.45 -5.21 11.68
N PHE A 88 -3.75 -4.92 11.70
CA PHE A 88 -4.24 -3.56 11.94
C PHE A 88 -4.02 -3.02 13.37
N PRO A 89 -4.28 -3.79 14.45
CA PRO A 89 -3.97 -3.33 15.80
C PRO A 89 -2.50 -2.94 15.98
N GLU A 90 -1.58 -3.67 15.35
CA GLU A 90 -0.15 -3.34 15.34
C GLU A 90 0.10 -2.02 14.62
N ILE A 91 -0.50 -1.81 13.44
CA ILE A 91 -0.42 -0.53 12.70
C ILE A 91 -0.92 0.64 13.54
N VAL A 92 -2.06 0.50 14.24
CA VAL A 92 -2.60 1.56 15.11
C VAL A 92 -1.65 1.85 16.28
N GLN A 93 -1.06 0.82 16.88
CA GLN A 93 -0.09 1.00 17.94
C GLN A 93 1.20 1.67 17.45
N LEU A 94 1.73 1.24 16.31
CA LEU A 94 2.93 1.81 15.68
C LEU A 94 2.70 3.27 15.26
N SER A 95 1.55 3.60 14.66
CA SER A 95 1.21 4.98 14.26
C SER A 95 1.07 5.95 15.44
N SER A 96 0.88 5.42 16.66
CA SER A 96 0.88 6.23 17.89
C SER A 96 2.30 6.52 18.41
N GLN A 97 3.33 5.86 17.87
CA GLN A 97 4.73 6.13 18.21
C GLN A 97 5.18 7.42 17.52
N TYR A 98 5.91 8.24 18.28
CA TYR A 98 6.33 9.56 17.81
C TYR A 98 7.26 9.45 16.60
N GLU A 99 8.23 8.54 16.63
CA GLU A 99 9.22 8.33 15.58
C GLU A 99 8.57 7.87 14.27
N VAL A 100 7.61 6.93 14.35
CA VAL A 100 6.86 6.43 13.18
C VAL A 100 6.01 7.54 12.59
N ARG A 101 5.34 8.33 13.44
CA ARG A 101 4.55 9.46 12.98
C ARG A 101 5.44 10.48 12.28
N GLU A 102 6.51 10.95 12.92
CA GLU A 102 7.45 11.92 12.34
C GLU A 102 8.04 11.45 11.02
N TYR A 103 8.46 10.18 10.91
CA TYR A 103 8.94 9.63 9.64
C TYR A 103 7.87 9.67 8.55
N ALA A 104 6.63 9.26 8.86
CA ALA A 104 5.53 9.33 7.91
C ALA A 104 5.26 10.79 7.47
N LEU A 105 5.39 11.76 8.39
CA LEU A 105 5.24 13.19 8.07
C LEU A 105 6.35 13.67 7.14
N GLU A 106 7.58 13.29 7.45
CA GLU A 106 8.74 13.63 6.66
C GLU A 106 8.63 13.07 5.26
N LEU A 107 8.21 11.81 5.12
CA LEU A 107 7.99 11.16 3.83
C LEU A 107 6.90 11.85 3.03
N ILE A 108 5.71 12.04 3.60
CA ILE A 108 4.59 12.71 2.89
C ILE A 108 4.98 14.14 2.51
N GLY A 109 5.60 14.87 3.43
CA GLY A 109 6.08 16.23 3.17
C GLY A 109 7.14 16.27 2.07
N THR A 110 8.04 15.30 2.03
CA THR A 110 9.07 15.17 1.00
C THR A 110 8.47 14.84 -0.36
N VAL A 111 7.55 13.87 -0.43
CA VAL A 111 6.82 13.55 -1.67
C VAL A 111 6.10 14.78 -2.20
N TYR A 112 5.45 15.56 -1.34
CA TYR A 112 4.75 16.78 -1.73
C TYR A 112 5.69 17.88 -2.22
N ARG A 113 6.74 18.21 -1.44
CA ARG A 113 7.67 19.31 -1.75
C ARG A 113 8.57 19.00 -2.95
N ARG A 114 8.98 17.74 -3.12
CA ARG A 114 9.89 17.28 -4.19
C ARG A 114 9.16 16.63 -5.35
N ARG A 115 7.83 16.77 -5.43
CA ARG A 115 6.99 16.06 -6.40
C ARG A 115 7.49 16.18 -7.83
N ALA A 116 7.87 17.38 -8.28
CA ALA A 116 8.33 17.61 -9.65
C ALA A 116 9.64 16.87 -9.95
N GLU A 117 10.58 16.89 -9.01
CA GLU A 117 11.88 16.19 -9.13
C GLU A 117 11.66 14.66 -9.15
N ILE A 118 10.83 14.15 -8.24
CA ILE A 118 10.46 12.72 -8.18
C ILE A 118 9.79 12.27 -9.49
N GLU A 119 8.81 13.04 -9.98
CA GLU A 119 8.10 12.72 -11.22
C GLU A 119 9.04 12.79 -12.43
N GLN A 120 10.05 13.68 -12.44
CA GLN A 120 11.07 13.74 -13.48
C GLN A 120 11.95 12.49 -13.49
N GLU A 121 12.45 12.06 -12.32
CA GLU A 121 13.26 10.85 -12.20
C GLU A 121 12.50 9.61 -12.68
N LEU A 122 11.25 9.47 -12.22
CA LEU A 122 10.35 8.39 -12.65
C LEU A 122 10.07 8.43 -14.15
N THR A 123 9.74 9.59 -14.71
CA THR A 123 9.45 9.75 -16.13
C THR A 123 10.66 9.39 -16.99
N SER A 124 11.86 9.73 -16.53
CA SER A 124 13.09 9.37 -17.23
C SER A 124 13.31 7.85 -17.26
N ALA A 125 12.86 7.13 -16.24
CA ALA A 125 13.01 5.68 -16.09
C ALA A 125 11.87 4.87 -16.71
N LEU A 126 10.77 5.53 -17.11
CA LEU A 126 9.67 4.90 -17.83
C LEU A 126 10.00 4.81 -19.32
N VAL A 127 9.87 3.62 -19.89
CA VAL A 127 10.03 3.35 -21.33
C VAL A 127 8.64 3.09 -21.88
N ASP A 128 8.21 3.86 -22.89
CA ASP A 128 6.88 3.76 -23.55
C ASP A 128 5.64 4.04 -22.69
N TRP A 129 5.81 4.34 -21.40
CA TRP A 129 4.73 4.63 -20.46
C TRP A 129 4.80 6.06 -19.94
N GLN A 130 3.63 6.69 -19.81
CA GLN A 130 3.51 7.99 -19.16
C GLN A 130 3.10 7.79 -17.70
N LEU A 131 3.82 8.43 -16.77
CA LEU A 131 3.59 8.27 -15.33
C LEU A 131 2.14 8.52 -14.91
N HIS A 132 1.47 9.49 -15.54
CA HIS A 132 0.09 9.84 -15.23
C HIS A 132 -0.96 8.83 -15.76
N ARG A 133 -0.56 7.90 -16.64
CA ARG A 133 -1.43 6.82 -17.15
C ARG A 133 -1.42 5.59 -16.25
N LEU A 134 -0.52 5.53 -15.28
CA LEU A 134 -0.48 4.42 -14.34
C LEU A 134 -1.69 4.45 -13.39
N PRO A 135 -2.12 3.29 -12.88
CA PRO A 135 -3.00 3.22 -11.74
C PRO A 135 -2.49 4.13 -10.61
N ARG A 136 -3.41 4.81 -9.92
CA ARG A 136 -3.06 5.76 -8.87
C ARG A 136 -2.15 5.13 -7.81
N ILE A 137 -2.47 3.91 -7.38
CA ILE A 137 -1.71 3.18 -6.36
C ILE A 137 -0.27 2.89 -6.82
N ASP A 138 -0.07 2.45 -8.05
CA ASP A 138 1.27 2.15 -8.59
C ASP A 138 2.14 3.40 -8.67
N ARG A 139 1.53 4.51 -9.11
CA ARG A 139 2.21 5.80 -9.16
C ARG A 139 2.59 6.26 -7.76
N ASP A 140 1.70 6.15 -6.79
CA ASP A 140 1.94 6.60 -5.43
C ASP A 140 3.05 5.74 -4.77
N ILE A 141 3.05 4.42 -4.98
CA ILE A 141 4.13 3.51 -4.55
C ILE A 141 5.49 3.91 -5.16
N LEU A 142 5.53 4.18 -6.47
CA LEU A 142 6.73 4.63 -7.15
C LEU A 142 7.25 5.96 -6.61
N GLN A 143 6.35 6.92 -6.33
CA GLN A 143 6.71 8.22 -5.77
C GLN A 143 7.30 8.09 -4.37
N ILE A 144 6.71 7.25 -3.52
CA ILE A 144 7.22 6.97 -2.17
C ILE A 144 8.62 6.37 -2.25
N ALA A 145 8.80 5.31 -3.04
CA ALA A 145 10.07 4.61 -3.15
C ALA A 145 11.20 5.54 -3.63
N VAL A 146 10.94 6.37 -4.64
CA VAL A 146 11.92 7.33 -5.15
C VAL A 146 12.19 8.44 -4.14
N ALA A 147 11.18 8.90 -3.40
CA ALA A 147 11.37 9.89 -2.34
C ALA A 147 12.30 9.36 -1.24
N GLU A 148 12.08 8.13 -0.80
CA GLU A 148 12.91 7.45 0.20
C GLU A 148 14.37 7.32 -0.26
N MET A 149 14.58 6.90 -1.51
CA MET A 149 15.92 6.71 -2.09
C MET A 149 16.73 7.99 -2.22
N LEU A 150 16.07 9.12 -2.55
CA LEU A 150 16.75 10.35 -2.91
C LEU A 150 16.88 11.36 -1.77
N TYR A 151 15.96 11.31 -0.81
CA TYR A 151 15.79 12.42 0.13
C TYR A 151 15.69 12.00 1.60
N LEU A 152 15.55 10.70 1.91
CA LEU A 152 15.37 10.22 3.29
C LEU A 152 16.45 9.24 3.75
N ASP A 153 17.61 9.21 3.08
CA ASP A 153 18.76 8.35 3.40
C ASP A 153 18.43 6.84 3.50
N ILE A 154 17.33 6.39 2.88
CA ILE A 154 16.94 4.99 2.87
C ILE A 154 17.74 4.26 1.79
N PRO A 155 18.42 3.15 2.13
CA PRO A 155 19.18 2.38 1.13
C PRO A 155 18.28 1.93 -0.01
N GLN A 156 18.73 2.12 -1.26
CA GLN A 156 17.96 1.79 -2.47
C GLN A 156 17.33 0.39 -2.44
N LYS A 157 18.09 -0.61 -1.95
CA LYS A 157 17.60 -2.00 -1.84
C LYS A 157 16.43 -2.14 -0.86
N VAL A 158 16.43 -1.40 0.24
CA VAL A 158 15.36 -1.42 1.23
C VAL A 158 14.10 -0.78 0.64
N ALA A 159 14.20 0.44 0.10
CA ALA A 159 13.08 1.13 -0.54
C ALA A 159 12.46 0.31 -1.70
N ILE A 160 13.28 -0.38 -2.51
CA ILE A 160 12.77 -1.30 -3.55
C ILE A 160 11.98 -2.46 -2.95
N ASN A 161 12.52 -3.11 -1.91
CA ASN A 161 11.85 -4.26 -1.30
C ASN A 161 10.51 -3.86 -0.71
N GLU A 162 10.44 -2.75 0.03
CA GLU A 162 9.19 -2.27 0.63
C GLU A 162 8.17 -1.88 -0.45
N ALA A 163 8.60 -1.20 -1.51
CA ALA A 163 7.73 -0.88 -2.64
C ALA A 163 7.14 -2.13 -3.32
N ILE A 164 7.92 -3.22 -3.41
CA ILE A 164 7.45 -4.50 -3.95
C ILE A 164 6.42 -5.15 -3.02
N GLU A 165 6.64 -5.12 -1.70
CA GLU A 165 5.66 -5.67 -0.75
C GLU A 165 4.36 -4.86 -0.75
N LEU A 166 4.43 -3.53 -0.84
CA LEU A 166 3.25 -2.68 -1.04
C LEU A 166 2.52 -3.02 -2.35
N ALA A 167 3.25 -3.22 -3.45
CA ALA A 167 2.67 -3.57 -4.73
C ALA A 167 1.96 -4.92 -4.70
N LYS A 168 2.52 -5.94 -4.03
CA LYS A 168 1.85 -7.24 -3.85
C LYS A 168 0.56 -7.12 -3.03
N ARG A 169 0.49 -6.16 -2.10
CA ARG A 169 -0.66 -5.97 -1.22
C ARG A 169 -1.77 -5.14 -1.89
N TYR A 170 -1.40 -4.14 -2.69
CA TYR A 170 -2.35 -3.13 -3.18
C TYR A 170 -2.45 -3.01 -4.70
N SER A 171 -1.60 -3.71 -5.45
CA SER A 171 -1.62 -3.76 -6.92
C SER A 171 -1.86 -5.18 -7.42
N ASP A 172 -1.97 -5.33 -8.74
CA ASP A 172 -2.13 -6.64 -9.38
C ASP A 172 -0.78 -7.31 -9.68
N ASP A 173 -0.84 -8.54 -10.20
CA ASP A 173 0.33 -9.32 -10.57
C ASP A 173 1.20 -8.62 -11.64
N GLU A 174 0.63 -7.78 -12.49
CA GLU A 174 1.38 -7.03 -13.50
C GLU A 174 2.06 -5.81 -12.88
N GLY A 175 1.38 -5.13 -11.94
CA GLY A 175 1.83 -3.98 -11.20
C GLY A 175 3.10 -4.23 -10.39
N TYR A 176 3.18 -5.33 -9.63
CA TYR A 176 4.41 -5.62 -8.86
C TYR A 176 5.64 -5.83 -9.77
N ARG A 177 5.46 -6.51 -10.91
CA ARG A 177 6.55 -6.75 -11.88
C ARG A 177 6.98 -5.45 -12.52
N PHE A 178 6.00 -4.62 -12.87
CA PHE A 178 6.22 -3.32 -13.47
C PHE A 178 6.99 -2.40 -12.52
N ILE A 179 6.54 -2.24 -11.27
CA ILE A 179 7.16 -1.38 -10.25
C ILE A 179 8.63 -1.78 -10.02
N ASN A 180 8.91 -3.07 -9.82
CA ASN A 180 10.29 -3.57 -9.69
C ASN A 180 11.17 -3.22 -10.90
N GLY A 181 10.62 -3.34 -12.11
CA GLY A 181 11.32 -2.98 -13.34
C GLY A 181 11.64 -1.48 -13.43
N VAL A 182 10.71 -0.60 -13.04
CA VAL A 182 10.92 0.85 -13.01
C VAL A 182 11.97 1.23 -11.98
N LEU A 183 11.86 0.74 -10.74
CA LEU A 183 12.80 1.09 -9.67
C LEU A 183 14.23 0.61 -9.94
N ARG A 184 14.40 -0.53 -10.60
CA ARG A 184 15.73 -0.97 -11.09
C ARG A 184 16.33 0.00 -12.11
N ARG A 185 15.52 0.57 -13.00
CA ARG A 185 16.00 1.57 -13.98
C ARG A 185 16.36 2.89 -13.30
N VAL A 186 15.55 3.33 -12.32
CA VAL A 186 15.85 4.52 -11.51
C VAL A 186 17.20 4.34 -10.81
N THR A 187 17.36 3.26 -10.04
CA THR A 187 18.59 3.00 -9.27
C THR A 187 19.83 2.85 -10.15
N ASN A 188 19.74 2.19 -11.31
CA ASN A 188 20.85 2.12 -12.26
C ASN A 188 21.30 3.52 -12.71
N LYS A 189 20.36 4.41 -13.04
CA LYS A 189 20.67 5.79 -13.44
C LYS A 189 21.32 6.60 -12.32
N LEU A 190 20.81 6.48 -11.09
CA LEU A 190 21.39 7.15 -9.93
C LEU A 190 22.84 6.73 -9.72
N ASN A 191 23.11 5.42 -9.79
CA ASN A 191 24.45 4.87 -9.63
C ASN A 191 25.39 5.29 -10.78
N GLU A 192 24.88 5.47 -12.01
CA GLU A 192 25.65 6.00 -13.14
C GLU A 192 26.01 7.48 -12.94
N ALA A 193 25.06 8.29 -12.45
CA ALA A 193 25.29 9.70 -12.14
C ALA A 193 26.34 9.89 -11.02
N GLU A 194 26.26 9.10 -9.96
CA GLU A 194 27.24 9.10 -8.85
C GLU A 194 28.65 8.75 -9.35
N LYS A 195 28.77 7.71 -10.20
CA LYS A 195 30.06 7.33 -10.80
C LYS A 195 30.65 8.43 -11.67
N ALA A 196 29.83 9.08 -12.49
CA ALA A 196 30.27 10.18 -13.35
C ALA A 196 30.81 11.37 -12.53
N LEU A 197 30.15 11.71 -11.41
CA LEU A 197 30.59 12.75 -10.48
C LEU A 197 31.92 12.38 -9.78
N SER A 198 32.06 11.12 -9.36
CA SER A 198 33.29 10.63 -8.70
C SER A 198 34.51 10.52 -9.62
N THR A 199 34.30 10.44 -10.94
CA THR A 199 35.40 10.34 -11.94
C THR A 199 35.95 11.72 -12.35
N GLN A 200 35.23 12.80 -12.02
CA GLN A 200 35.61 14.19 -12.32
C GLN A 200 36.24 14.94 -11.13
N SER A 201 36.29 14.31 -9.94
CA SER A 201 36.89 14.85 -8.71
C SER A 201 38.25 14.24 -8.45
#